data_AF-A0A4V1UMM7-F1
#
_entry.id   AF-A0A4V1UMM7-F1
#
_cell.length_a   1.000
_cell.length_b   1.000
_cell.length_c   1.000
_cell.angle_alpha   90.00
_cell.angle_beta   90.00
_cell.angle_gamma   90.00
#
_symmetry.space_group_name_H-M   'P 1'
#
loop_
_entity.id
_entity.type
_entity.pdbx_description
1 polymer ?
#
loop_
_entity_poly.entity_id
_entity_poly.type
_entity_poly.pdbx_seq_one_letter_code
_entity_poly.pdbx_strand_id
1 'polypeptide(L)'
;MKRLFPLLVSGFVLAASASAQVAFDKRAADIGLLQAKPVQTDVGITAAQRTKMNAAADKHRKSLQDYEKTLKALGTTTPDKRRMLGFFETLKSDVFAVLTPPQIKRLRELTLQRLGLIALTDEQVAKKVGLSAAQVTKLKTAFQNGRTKFMNLQQSTAKPILAPYEGRKPKTQAEATALRTEIEGKLKVASARVKPQLVAIGKQTDAAMLAVLTPAQKATWTALKGRPFKGK
;
A
#
# COMPACT_ATOMS: atom_id res chain seq x y z
N MET A 1 64.14 -17.98 2.84
CA MET A 1 62.96 -17.68 2.00
C MET A 1 61.69 -17.86 2.83
N LYS A 2 61.07 -16.78 3.31
CA LYS A 2 59.75 -16.83 3.99
C LYS A 2 58.78 -15.98 3.18
N ARG A 3 57.71 -16.62 2.70
CA ARG A 3 56.64 -16.00 1.91
C ARG A 3 55.78 -15.14 2.83
N LEU A 4 55.67 -13.84 2.53
CA LEU A 4 54.63 -12.95 3.06
C LEU A 4 53.49 -12.91 2.04
N PHE A 5 52.29 -13.36 2.42
CA PHE A 5 51.05 -13.06 1.71
C PHE A 5 50.34 -11.92 2.42
N PRO A 6 49.96 -10.81 1.76
CA PRO A 6 49.05 -9.85 2.37
C PRO A 6 47.60 -10.28 2.14
N LEU A 7 46.92 -10.59 3.24
CA LEU A 7 45.47 -10.74 3.33
C LEU A 7 44.87 -9.32 3.37
N LEU A 8 44.33 -8.82 2.26
CA LEU A 8 43.72 -7.49 2.23
C LEU A 8 42.62 -7.38 1.16
N VAL A 9 41.54 -8.16 1.27
CA VAL A 9 40.27 -7.85 0.58
C VAL A 9 39.07 -8.34 1.42
N SER A 10 38.58 -7.55 2.37
CA SER A 10 37.28 -7.83 3.02
C SER A 10 36.46 -6.58 3.42
N GLY A 11 36.94 -5.36 3.16
CA GLY A 11 36.24 -4.13 3.59
C GLY A 11 35.14 -3.61 2.65
N PHE A 12 35.21 -3.90 1.35
CA PHE A 12 34.34 -3.26 0.35
C PHE A 12 32.96 -3.90 0.16
N VAL A 13 32.77 -5.17 0.57
CA VAL A 13 31.51 -5.91 0.30
C VAL A 13 30.39 -5.53 1.30
N LEU A 14 30.75 -5.11 2.52
CA LEU A 14 29.76 -4.80 3.57
C LEU A 14 29.01 -3.49 3.34
N ALA A 15 29.67 -2.45 2.81
CA ALA A 15 29.04 -1.13 2.60
C ALA A 15 28.01 -1.12 1.46
N ALA A 16 28.29 -1.83 0.36
CA ALA A 16 27.39 -1.91 -0.79
C ALA A 16 26.06 -2.58 -0.44
N SER A 17 26.08 -3.64 0.38
CA SER A 17 24.88 -4.38 0.78
C SER A 17 23.93 -3.57 1.68
N ALA A 18 24.48 -2.74 2.58
CA ALA A 18 23.69 -1.88 3.45
C ALA A 18 22.94 -0.78 2.66
N SER A 19 23.60 -0.16 1.69
CA SER A 19 22.99 0.88 0.84
C SER A 19 21.84 0.33 -0.02
N ALA A 20 22.02 -0.85 -0.62
CA ALA A 20 20.99 -1.53 -1.41
C ALA A 20 19.79 -1.95 -0.54
N GLN A 21 20.03 -2.34 0.71
CA GLN A 21 18.98 -2.69 1.66
C GLN A 21 18.11 -1.47 2.01
N VAL A 22 18.73 -0.32 2.30
CA VAL A 22 17.99 0.93 2.57
C VAL A 22 17.19 1.39 1.35
N ALA A 23 17.75 1.26 0.14
CA ALA A 23 17.03 1.58 -1.10
C ALA A 23 15.77 0.71 -1.29
N PHE A 24 15.89 -0.60 -1.05
CA PHE A 24 14.75 -1.50 -1.04
C PHE A 24 13.71 -1.09 0.01
N ASP A 25 14.15 -0.80 1.24
CA ASP A 25 13.27 -0.43 2.33
C ASP A 25 12.48 0.86 2.02
N LYS A 26 13.14 1.89 1.48
CA LYS A 26 12.48 3.12 1.03
C LYS A 26 11.46 2.87 -0.08
N ARG A 27 11.80 1.99 -1.04
CA ARG A 27 10.89 1.69 -2.15
C ARG A 27 9.63 0.97 -1.67
N ALA A 28 9.81 -0.05 -0.82
CA ALA A 28 8.72 -0.90 -0.32
C ALA A 28 7.94 -0.30 0.87
N ALA A 29 8.40 0.80 1.45
CA ALA A 29 7.68 1.51 2.51
C ALA A 29 6.63 2.49 1.94
N ASP A 30 5.43 2.46 2.53
CA ASP A 30 4.33 3.41 2.29
C ASP A 30 4.29 4.45 3.41
N ILE A 31 4.68 5.69 3.08
CA ILE A 31 4.63 6.82 4.02
C ILE A 31 3.20 7.20 4.43
N GLY A 32 2.18 6.78 3.67
CA GLY A 32 0.77 6.99 4.01
C GLY A 32 0.38 6.33 5.33
N LEU A 33 1.04 5.23 5.72
CA LEU A 33 0.79 4.57 7.01
C LEU A 33 1.12 5.46 8.20
N LEU A 34 2.03 6.42 8.04
CA LEU A 34 2.42 7.33 9.11
C LEU A 34 1.31 8.31 9.48
N GLN A 35 0.18 8.35 8.76
CA GLN A 35 -1.01 9.08 9.20
C GLN A 35 -1.66 8.45 10.44
N ALA A 36 -1.54 7.13 10.60
CA ALA A 36 -2.13 6.42 11.73
C ALA A 36 -1.24 6.54 12.98
N LYS A 37 -1.80 7.04 14.09
CA LYS A 37 -1.06 7.19 15.35
C LYS A 37 -0.47 5.87 15.89
N PRO A 38 -1.19 4.72 15.84
CA PRO A 38 -0.61 3.44 16.25
C PRO A 38 0.62 3.02 15.43
N VAL A 39 0.66 3.34 14.14
CA VAL A 39 1.83 3.11 13.28
C VAL A 39 3.01 4.00 13.69
N GLN A 40 2.76 5.29 13.92
CA GLN A 40 3.80 6.22 14.38
C GLN A 40 4.46 5.71 15.67
N THR A 41 3.66 5.24 16.63
CA THR A 41 4.16 4.67 17.89
C THR A 41 4.99 3.41 17.64
N ASP A 42 4.52 2.48 16.81
CA ASP A 42 5.22 1.21 16.55
C ASP A 42 6.52 1.39 15.74
N VAL A 43 6.57 2.40 14.88
CA VAL A 43 7.79 2.83 14.16
C VAL A 43 8.74 3.59 15.09
N GLY A 44 8.24 4.18 16.19
CA GLY A 44 9.04 4.98 17.11
C GLY A 44 9.30 6.41 16.61
N ILE A 45 8.29 7.02 15.98
CA ILE A 45 8.37 8.42 15.52
C ILE A 45 8.40 9.36 16.73
N THR A 46 9.42 10.21 16.80
CA THR A 46 9.53 11.23 17.86
C THR A 46 8.69 12.47 17.56
N ALA A 47 8.43 13.31 18.56
CA ALA A 47 7.74 14.59 18.38
C ALA A 47 8.50 15.54 17.42
N ALA A 48 9.83 15.57 17.50
CA ALA A 48 10.68 16.34 16.60
C ALA A 48 10.57 15.83 15.14
N GLN A 49 10.62 14.51 14.94
CA GLN A 49 10.42 13.93 13.61
C GLN A 49 9.02 14.21 13.06
N ARG A 50 7.98 14.10 13.90
CA ARG A 50 6.61 14.44 13.53
C ARG A 50 6.48 15.88 13.07
N THR A 51 7.12 16.81 13.77
CA THR A 51 7.14 18.23 13.39
C THR A 51 7.76 18.43 12.01
N LYS A 52 8.90 17.78 11.73
CA LYS A 52 9.56 17.84 10.41
C LYS A 52 8.72 17.20 9.30
N MET A 53 8.07 16.06 9.57
CA MET A 53 7.16 15.43 8.60
C MET A 53 5.92 16.29 8.31
N ASN A 54 5.38 16.98 9.32
CA ASN A 54 4.29 17.93 9.11
C ASN A 54 4.72 19.09 8.22
N ALA A 55 5.92 19.64 8.42
CA ALA A 55 6.46 20.69 7.55
C ALA A 55 6.63 20.20 6.10
N ALA A 56 7.08 18.96 5.89
CA ALA A 56 7.13 18.35 4.56
C ALA A 56 5.72 18.21 3.95
N ALA A 57 4.72 17.83 4.74
CA ALA A 57 3.33 17.73 4.30
C ALA A 57 2.72 19.11 3.99
N ASP A 58 3.02 20.16 4.76
CA ASP A 58 2.62 21.54 4.48
C ASP A 58 3.19 22.03 3.14
N LYS A 59 4.49 21.82 2.92
CA LYS A 59 5.15 22.11 1.65
C LYS A 59 4.49 21.37 0.49
N HIS A 60 4.22 20.07 0.64
CA HIS A 60 3.53 19.28 -0.39
C HIS A 60 2.12 19.82 -0.68
N ARG A 61 1.32 20.14 0.36
CA ARG A 61 -0.01 20.73 0.20
C ARG A 61 0.05 22.05 -0.57
N LYS A 62 1.03 22.92 -0.27
CA LYS A 62 1.24 24.17 -1.00
C LYS A 62 1.55 23.92 -2.48
N SER A 63 2.45 22.99 -2.78
CA SER A 63 2.77 22.62 -4.17
C SER A 63 1.55 22.12 -4.95
N LEU A 64 0.67 21.35 -4.31
CA LEU A 64 -0.57 20.89 -4.94
C LEU A 64 -1.55 22.05 -5.17
N GLN A 65 -1.72 22.95 -4.19
CA GLN A 65 -2.58 24.13 -4.33
C GLN A 65 -2.10 25.06 -5.46
N ASP A 66 -0.80 25.28 -5.57
CA ASP A 66 -0.24 26.13 -6.62
C ASP A 66 -0.35 25.46 -8.00
N TYR A 67 -0.23 24.14 -8.07
CA TYR A 67 -0.52 23.39 -9.30
C TYR A 67 -1.99 23.45 -9.69
N GLU A 68 -2.92 23.34 -8.74
CA GLU A 68 -4.36 23.48 -8.99
C GLU A 68 -4.71 24.86 -9.56
N LYS A 69 -4.10 25.93 -9.03
CA LYS A 69 -4.24 27.29 -9.59
C LYS A 69 -3.73 27.35 -11.04
N THR A 70 -2.62 26.68 -11.32
CA THR A 70 -2.05 26.59 -12.68
C THR A 70 -3.03 25.89 -13.63
N LEU A 71 -3.63 24.78 -13.22
CA LEU A 71 -4.63 24.07 -14.03
C LEU A 71 -5.85 24.96 -14.31
N LYS A 72 -6.36 25.66 -13.30
CA LYS A 72 -7.47 26.62 -13.45
C LYS A 72 -7.13 27.73 -14.46
N ALA A 73 -5.93 28.31 -14.39
CA ALA A 73 -5.48 29.33 -15.33
C ALA A 73 -5.36 28.80 -16.78
N LEU A 74 -5.08 27.50 -16.94
CA LEU A 74 -5.04 26.81 -18.23
C LEU A 74 -6.43 26.33 -18.70
N GLY A 75 -7.50 26.59 -17.96
CA GLY A 75 -8.86 26.17 -18.32
C GLY A 75 -9.11 24.67 -18.18
N THR A 76 -8.32 23.95 -17.36
CA THR A 76 -8.47 22.50 -17.15
C THR A 76 -8.54 22.15 -15.67
N THR A 77 -9.17 21.02 -15.34
CA THR A 77 -9.20 20.45 -13.99
C THR A 77 -8.53 19.08 -13.94
N THR A 78 -7.99 18.60 -15.07
CA THR A 78 -7.38 17.28 -15.17
C THR A 78 -5.89 17.39 -14.86
N PRO A 79 -5.41 16.87 -13.72
CA PRO A 79 -4.00 16.94 -13.39
C PRO A 79 -3.18 15.96 -14.23
N ASP A 80 -2.02 16.41 -14.74
CA ASP A 80 -1.00 15.52 -15.31
C ASP A 80 -0.54 14.48 -14.28
N LYS A 81 -0.62 13.20 -14.65
CA LYS A 81 -0.31 12.08 -13.75
C LYS A 81 1.16 12.04 -13.37
N ARG A 82 2.08 12.35 -14.30
CA ARG A 82 3.53 12.31 -14.04
C ARG A 82 3.92 13.39 -13.04
N ARG A 83 3.33 14.58 -13.14
CA ARG A 83 3.53 15.68 -12.21
C ARG A 83 2.99 15.36 -10.82
N MET A 84 1.80 14.74 -10.72
CA MET A 84 1.26 14.26 -9.44
C MET A 84 2.17 13.23 -8.77
N LEU A 85 2.70 12.28 -9.54
CA LEU A 85 3.69 11.33 -9.05
C LEU A 85 4.96 12.05 -8.56
N GLY A 86 5.45 13.05 -9.30
CA GLY A 86 6.61 13.85 -8.88
C GLY A 86 6.40 14.58 -7.54
N PHE A 87 5.22 15.16 -7.31
CA PHE A 87 4.90 15.77 -6.01
C PHE A 87 4.87 14.75 -4.88
N PHE A 88 4.33 13.57 -5.14
CA PHE A 88 4.30 12.48 -4.15
C PHE A 88 5.72 11.95 -3.84
N GLU A 89 6.55 11.73 -4.86
CA GLU A 89 7.94 11.29 -4.68
C GLU A 89 8.77 12.33 -3.91
N THR A 90 8.50 13.64 -4.13
CA THR A 90 9.13 14.71 -3.35
C THR A 90 8.74 14.61 -1.87
N LEU A 91 7.45 14.46 -1.57
CA LEU A 91 6.98 14.26 -0.19
C LEU A 91 7.60 13.01 0.44
N LYS A 92 7.62 11.89 -0.30
CA LYS A 92 8.21 10.62 0.14
C LYS A 92 9.69 10.77 0.47
N SER A 93 10.45 11.48 -0.38
CA SER A 93 11.86 11.80 -0.13
C SER A 93 12.05 12.65 1.12
N ASP A 94 11.29 13.74 1.25
CA ASP A 94 11.36 14.66 2.40
C ASP A 94 11.03 13.93 3.71
N VAL A 95 10.03 13.03 3.72
CA VAL A 95 9.71 12.20 4.88
C VAL A 95 10.83 11.22 5.22
N PHE A 96 11.39 10.50 4.24
CA PHE A 96 12.47 9.55 4.50
C PHE A 96 13.78 10.19 4.94
N ALA A 97 14.02 11.46 4.61
CA ALA A 97 15.17 12.20 5.13
C ALA A 97 15.10 12.43 6.65
N VAL A 98 13.90 12.34 7.24
CA VAL A 98 13.66 12.53 8.68
C VAL A 98 13.74 11.20 9.45
N LEU A 99 13.56 10.07 8.77
CA LEU A 99 13.52 8.75 9.39
C LEU A 99 14.91 8.11 9.44
N THR A 100 15.17 7.38 10.51
CA THR A 100 16.38 6.55 10.63
C THR A 100 16.23 5.26 9.81
N PRO A 101 17.33 4.60 9.41
CA PRO A 101 17.24 3.32 8.68
C PRO A 101 16.39 2.25 9.41
N PRO A 102 16.49 2.06 10.74
CA PRO A 102 15.59 1.14 11.46
C PRO A 102 14.10 1.53 11.36
N GLN A 103 13.77 2.82 11.38
CA GLN A 103 12.39 3.30 11.23
C GLN A 103 11.85 3.03 9.83
N ILE A 104 12.66 3.24 8.78
CA ILE A 104 12.29 2.94 7.39
C ILE A 104 12.09 1.43 7.21
N LYS A 105 13.01 0.61 7.75
CA LYS A 105 12.85 -0.85 7.76
C LYS A 105 11.54 -1.27 8.43
N ARG A 106 11.22 -0.69 9.60
CA ARG A 106 9.98 -1.01 10.30
C ARG A 106 8.75 -0.57 9.52
N LEU A 107 8.78 0.60 8.88
CA LEU A 107 7.69 1.07 8.03
C LEU A 107 7.48 0.15 6.82
N ARG A 108 8.56 -0.35 6.20
CA ARG A 108 8.48 -1.36 5.14
C ARG A 108 7.84 -2.66 5.65
N GLU A 109 8.23 -3.16 6.82
CA GLU A 109 7.62 -4.35 7.42
C GLU A 109 6.10 -4.18 7.60
N LEU A 110 5.65 -3.05 8.14
CA LEU A 110 4.23 -2.72 8.30
C LEU A 110 3.50 -2.58 6.97
N THR A 111 4.16 -2.01 5.96
CA THR A 111 3.63 -1.91 4.59
C THR A 111 3.37 -3.28 4.00
N LEU A 112 4.35 -4.20 4.10
CA LEU A 112 4.20 -5.57 3.63
C LEU A 112 3.14 -6.36 4.41
N GLN A 113 3.00 -6.11 5.71
CA GLN A 113 1.93 -6.72 6.52
C GLN A 113 0.55 -6.24 6.08
N ARG A 114 0.36 -4.93 5.85
CA ARG A 114 -0.93 -4.37 5.40
C ARG A 114 -1.30 -4.85 4.00
N LEU A 115 -0.35 -4.88 3.08
CA LEU A 115 -0.58 -5.32 1.71
C LEU A 115 -0.84 -6.84 1.65
N GLY A 116 -0.18 -7.62 2.51
CA GLY A 116 -0.26 -9.07 2.44
C GLY A 116 0.32 -9.60 1.12
N LEU A 117 -0.28 -10.65 0.57
CA LEU A 117 0.29 -11.36 -0.58
C LEU A 117 0.28 -10.54 -1.88
N ILE A 118 -0.56 -9.51 -2.01
CA ILE A 118 -0.54 -8.63 -3.19
C ILE A 118 0.83 -7.92 -3.35
N ALA A 119 1.57 -7.70 -2.25
CA ALA A 119 2.89 -7.10 -2.32
C ALA A 119 3.87 -7.94 -3.14
N LEU A 120 3.67 -9.26 -3.23
CA LEU A 120 4.50 -10.16 -4.05
C LEU A 120 4.28 -9.96 -5.56
N THR A 121 3.30 -9.15 -5.96
CA THR A 121 3.10 -8.75 -7.37
C THR A 121 3.95 -7.53 -7.76
N ASP A 122 4.50 -6.80 -6.78
CA ASP A 122 5.52 -5.78 -7.01
C ASP A 122 6.85 -6.44 -7.36
N GLU A 123 7.50 -5.95 -8.40
CA GLU A 123 8.71 -6.55 -8.96
C GLU A 123 9.90 -6.56 -7.98
N GLN A 124 10.07 -5.51 -7.17
CA GLN A 124 11.21 -5.42 -6.26
C GLN A 124 11.00 -6.28 -5.03
N VAL A 125 9.77 -6.35 -4.51
CA VAL A 125 9.41 -7.30 -3.45
C VAL A 125 9.57 -8.72 -3.96
N ALA A 126 9.10 -9.01 -5.18
CA ALA A 126 9.25 -10.32 -5.81
C ALA A 126 10.70 -10.73 -5.97
N LYS A 127 11.56 -9.82 -6.47
CA LYS A 127 13.00 -10.03 -6.58
C LYS A 127 13.64 -10.29 -5.23
N LYS A 128 13.25 -9.55 -4.18
CA LYS A 128 13.76 -9.75 -2.82
C LYS A 128 13.36 -11.11 -2.23
N VAL A 129 12.22 -11.64 -2.61
CA VAL A 129 11.74 -12.98 -2.23
C VAL A 129 12.34 -14.10 -3.10
N GLY A 130 12.94 -13.76 -4.25
CA GLY A 130 13.48 -14.71 -5.21
C GLY A 130 12.41 -15.36 -6.09
N LEU A 131 11.33 -14.63 -6.40
CA LEU A 131 10.29 -15.08 -7.32
C LEU A 131 10.74 -14.94 -8.78
N SER A 132 10.44 -15.94 -9.61
CA SER A 132 10.63 -15.85 -11.06
C SER A 132 9.54 -14.98 -11.73
N ALA A 133 9.81 -14.47 -12.93
CA ALA A 133 8.81 -13.73 -13.71
C ALA A 133 7.52 -14.56 -13.96
N ALA A 134 7.68 -15.87 -14.16
CA ALA A 134 6.56 -16.80 -14.30
C ALA A 134 5.73 -16.90 -13.01
N GLN A 135 6.37 -16.96 -11.83
CA GLN A 135 5.67 -16.95 -10.55
C GLN A 135 4.95 -15.63 -10.31
N VAL A 136 5.59 -14.49 -10.60
CA VAL A 136 4.96 -13.16 -10.50
C VAL A 136 3.72 -13.07 -11.39
N THR A 137 3.79 -13.61 -12.61
CA THR A 137 2.64 -13.66 -13.52
C THR A 137 1.50 -14.50 -12.92
N LYS A 138 1.79 -15.70 -12.40
CA LYS A 138 0.79 -16.55 -11.73
C LYS A 138 0.16 -15.85 -10.52
N LEU A 139 0.94 -15.12 -9.72
CA LEU A 139 0.46 -14.34 -8.58
C LEU A 139 -0.50 -13.22 -9.03
N LYS A 140 -0.14 -12.48 -10.08
CA LYS A 140 -0.99 -11.44 -10.66
C LYS A 140 -2.31 -12.01 -11.17
N THR A 141 -2.27 -13.14 -11.89
CA THR A 141 -3.47 -13.84 -12.37
C THR A 141 -4.36 -14.31 -11.23
N ALA A 142 -3.80 -14.97 -10.21
CA ALA A 142 -4.55 -15.43 -9.05
C ALA A 142 -5.25 -14.26 -8.33
N PHE A 143 -4.53 -13.16 -8.11
CA PHE A 143 -5.09 -11.96 -7.50
C PHE A 143 -6.19 -11.32 -8.35
N GLN A 144 -5.97 -11.17 -9.67
CA GLN A 144 -6.97 -10.61 -10.59
C GLN A 144 -8.25 -11.44 -10.62
N ASN A 145 -8.13 -12.77 -10.64
CA ASN A 145 -9.29 -13.67 -10.60
C ASN A 145 -10.09 -13.51 -9.30
N GLY A 146 -9.40 -13.42 -8.16
CA GLY A 146 -10.01 -13.13 -6.86
C GLY A 146 -10.74 -11.78 -6.86
N ARG A 147 -10.08 -10.73 -7.35
CA ARG A 147 -10.65 -9.38 -7.47
C ARG A 147 -11.89 -9.35 -8.35
N THR A 148 -11.88 -10.02 -9.50
CA THR A 148 -13.04 -10.10 -10.40
C THR A 148 -14.21 -10.78 -9.71
N LYS A 149 -13.99 -11.91 -9.02
CA LYS A 149 -15.05 -12.59 -8.26
C LYS A 149 -15.62 -11.70 -7.15
N PHE A 150 -14.76 -11.00 -6.42
CA PHE A 150 -15.15 -10.07 -5.37
C PHE A 150 -16.03 -8.94 -5.93
N MET A 151 -15.57 -8.27 -7.01
CA MET A 151 -16.30 -7.19 -7.65
C MET A 151 -17.65 -7.65 -8.21
N ASN A 152 -17.67 -8.81 -8.88
CA ASN A 152 -18.91 -9.37 -9.43
C ASN A 152 -19.93 -9.68 -8.33
N LEU A 153 -19.49 -10.23 -7.20
CA LEU A 153 -20.37 -10.51 -6.06
C LEU A 153 -20.92 -9.22 -5.44
N GLN A 154 -20.08 -8.21 -5.24
CA GLN A 154 -20.54 -6.91 -4.73
C GLN A 154 -21.53 -6.25 -5.70
N GLN A 155 -21.22 -6.25 -6.99
CA GLN A 155 -22.07 -5.65 -8.01
C GLN A 155 -23.41 -6.38 -8.14
N SER A 156 -23.41 -7.72 -8.21
CA SER A 156 -24.64 -8.51 -8.29
C SER A 156 -25.49 -8.39 -7.03
N THR A 157 -24.87 -8.11 -5.88
CA THR A 157 -25.58 -7.83 -4.62
C THR A 157 -26.18 -6.43 -4.60
N ALA A 158 -25.42 -5.40 -5.01
CA ALA A 158 -25.84 -4.01 -4.92
C ALA A 158 -26.81 -3.58 -6.04
N LYS A 159 -26.58 -4.04 -7.28
CA LYS A 159 -27.36 -3.65 -8.46
C LYS A 159 -28.88 -3.80 -8.27
N PRO A 160 -29.43 -4.96 -7.85
CA PRO A 160 -30.88 -5.09 -7.67
C PRO A 160 -31.45 -4.21 -6.55
N ILE A 161 -30.63 -3.83 -5.56
CA ILE A 161 -31.02 -2.91 -4.48
C ILE A 161 -31.09 -1.48 -5.00
N LEU A 162 -30.13 -1.09 -5.86
CA LEU A 162 -30.04 0.27 -6.37
C LEU A 162 -30.99 0.53 -7.55
N ALA A 163 -31.29 -0.47 -8.36
CA ALA A 163 -32.10 -0.33 -9.58
C ALA A 163 -33.45 0.40 -9.36
N PRO A 164 -34.24 0.15 -8.29
CA PRO A 164 -35.50 0.87 -8.05
C PRO A 164 -35.36 2.37 -7.74
N TYR A 165 -34.14 2.83 -7.48
CA TYR A 165 -33.82 4.22 -7.15
C TYR A 165 -33.13 4.96 -8.29
N GLU A 166 -32.78 4.27 -9.38
CA GLU A 166 -32.20 4.91 -10.56
C GLU A 166 -33.14 5.98 -11.10
N GLY A 167 -32.60 7.18 -11.32
CA GLY A 167 -33.39 8.33 -11.80
C GLY A 167 -34.24 9.05 -10.76
N ARG A 168 -34.34 8.57 -9.50
CA ARG A 168 -35.06 9.30 -8.45
C ARG A 168 -34.32 10.57 -8.07
N LYS A 169 -35.01 11.71 -8.13
CA LYS A 169 -34.50 13.02 -7.72
C LYS A 169 -35.29 13.51 -6.50
N PRO A 170 -34.72 13.44 -5.28
CA PRO A 170 -35.39 14.00 -4.10
C PRO A 170 -35.56 15.52 -4.27
N LYS A 171 -36.74 16.04 -3.93
CA LYS A 171 -37.08 17.46 -4.06
C LYS A 171 -36.74 18.25 -2.81
N THR A 172 -36.61 17.57 -1.67
CA THR A 172 -36.28 18.18 -0.38
C THR A 172 -35.11 17.47 0.29
N GLN A 173 -34.47 18.16 1.24
CA GLN A 173 -33.43 17.54 2.07
C GLN A 173 -33.97 16.36 2.89
N ALA A 174 -35.21 16.45 3.37
CA ALA A 174 -35.85 15.38 4.13
C ALA A 174 -36.04 14.11 3.27
N GLU A 175 -36.53 14.27 2.03
CA GLU A 175 -36.64 13.17 1.07
C GLU A 175 -35.28 12.57 0.71
N ALA A 176 -34.25 13.41 0.52
CA ALA A 176 -32.90 12.94 0.23
C ALA A 176 -32.33 12.10 1.38
N THR A 177 -32.50 12.56 2.62
CA THR A 177 -32.07 11.83 3.83
C THR A 177 -32.82 10.52 3.99
N ALA A 178 -34.15 10.51 3.78
CA ALA A 178 -34.96 9.30 3.89
C ALA A 178 -34.53 8.26 2.83
N LEU A 179 -34.38 8.68 1.58
CA LEU A 179 -33.93 7.83 0.47
C LEU A 179 -32.55 7.23 0.74
N ARG A 180 -31.60 8.06 1.19
CA ARG A 180 -30.26 7.60 1.57
C ARG A 180 -30.31 6.56 2.68
N THR A 181 -31.08 6.83 3.73
CA THR A 181 -31.21 5.94 4.90
C THR A 181 -31.79 4.59 4.49
N GLU A 182 -32.80 4.59 3.63
CA GLU A 182 -33.41 3.36 3.09
C GLU A 182 -32.40 2.53 2.27
N ILE A 183 -31.68 3.17 1.35
CA ILE A 183 -30.65 2.52 0.53
C ILE A 183 -29.52 1.95 1.40
N GLU A 184 -28.99 2.76 2.33
CA GLU A 184 -27.94 2.34 3.24
C GLU A 184 -28.38 1.15 4.10
N GLY A 185 -29.61 1.15 4.60
CA GLY A 185 -30.20 0.03 5.35
C GLY A 185 -30.24 -1.25 4.52
N LYS A 186 -30.78 -1.19 3.30
CA LYS A 186 -30.87 -2.35 2.40
C LYS A 186 -29.49 -2.87 2.01
N LEU A 187 -28.55 -1.99 1.66
CA LEU A 187 -27.18 -2.36 1.34
C LEU A 187 -26.44 -2.97 2.53
N LYS A 188 -26.66 -2.46 3.75
CA LYS A 188 -26.05 -3.00 4.97
C LYS A 188 -26.51 -4.43 5.23
N VAL A 189 -27.82 -4.70 5.13
CA VAL A 189 -28.38 -6.05 5.30
C VAL A 189 -27.83 -7.00 4.24
N ALA A 190 -27.83 -6.59 2.98
CA ALA A 190 -27.31 -7.42 1.89
C ALA A 190 -25.80 -7.67 2.02
N SER A 191 -25.03 -6.65 2.40
CA SER A 191 -23.59 -6.75 2.67
C SER A 191 -23.30 -7.72 3.80
N ALA A 192 -24.08 -7.69 4.89
CA ALA A 192 -23.94 -8.64 5.99
C ALA A 192 -24.18 -10.09 5.54
N ARG A 193 -25.17 -10.31 4.67
CA ARG A 193 -25.48 -11.63 4.10
C ARG A 193 -24.34 -12.18 3.23
N VAL A 194 -23.73 -11.36 2.38
CA VAL A 194 -22.65 -11.81 1.47
C VAL A 194 -21.25 -11.72 2.08
N LYS A 195 -21.10 -11.12 3.28
CA LYS A 195 -19.81 -11.01 3.97
C LYS A 195 -19.04 -12.34 4.09
N PRO A 196 -19.65 -13.49 4.46
CA PRO A 196 -18.93 -14.76 4.50
C PRO A 196 -18.36 -15.18 3.13
N GLN A 197 -19.10 -14.94 2.06
CA GLN A 197 -18.67 -15.24 0.69
C GLN A 197 -17.51 -14.34 0.25
N LEU A 198 -17.55 -13.04 0.59
CA LEU A 198 -16.44 -12.12 0.34
C LEU A 198 -15.18 -12.54 1.10
N VAL A 199 -15.31 -12.98 2.36
CA VAL A 199 -14.19 -13.54 3.14
C VAL A 199 -13.66 -14.82 2.50
N ALA A 200 -14.53 -15.70 2.02
CA ALA A 200 -14.13 -16.94 1.35
C ALA A 200 -13.35 -16.66 0.06
N ILE A 201 -13.77 -15.69 -0.76
CA ILE A 201 -13.04 -15.25 -1.96
C ILE A 201 -11.64 -14.78 -1.59
N GLY A 202 -11.51 -13.96 -0.53
CA GLY A 202 -10.21 -13.52 -0.03
C GLY A 202 -9.31 -14.70 0.36
N LYS A 203 -9.80 -15.61 1.20
CA LYS A 203 -9.05 -16.80 1.64
C LYS A 203 -8.64 -17.70 0.47
N GLN A 204 -9.53 -17.92 -0.49
CA GLN A 204 -9.23 -18.73 -1.68
C GLN A 204 -8.17 -18.07 -2.56
N THR A 205 -8.23 -16.73 -2.69
CA THR A 205 -7.21 -15.96 -3.42
C THR A 205 -5.86 -16.08 -2.75
N ASP A 206 -5.80 -15.91 -1.43
CA ASP A 206 -4.57 -16.06 -0.65
C ASP A 206 -3.99 -17.48 -0.76
N ALA A 207 -4.84 -18.50 -0.66
CA ALA A 207 -4.42 -19.89 -0.83
C ALA A 207 -3.82 -20.15 -2.22
N ALA A 208 -4.47 -19.65 -3.27
CA ALA A 208 -3.98 -19.77 -4.64
C ALA A 208 -2.64 -19.05 -4.84
N MET A 209 -2.46 -17.87 -4.24
CA MET A 209 -1.20 -17.14 -4.28
C MET A 209 -0.08 -17.87 -3.52
N LEU A 210 -0.37 -18.38 -2.32
CA LEU A 210 0.60 -19.14 -1.52
C LEU A 210 1.02 -20.45 -2.18
N ALA A 211 0.16 -21.08 -2.99
CA ALA A 211 0.49 -22.29 -3.74
C ALA A 211 1.56 -22.05 -4.83
N VAL A 212 1.76 -20.79 -5.27
CA VAL A 212 2.81 -20.45 -6.26
C VAL A 212 4.20 -20.41 -5.63
N LEU A 213 4.30 -20.17 -4.32
CA LEU A 213 5.56 -19.99 -3.62
C LEU A 213 6.16 -21.33 -3.17
N THR A 214 7.48 -21.46 -3.32
CA THR A 214 8.26 -22.53 -2.68
C THR A 214 8.34 -22.33 -1.16
N PRO A 215 8.69 -23.38 -0.37
CA PRO A 215 8.92 -23.23 1.06
C PRO A 215 9.95 -22.15 1.42
N ALA A 216 11.07 -22.07 0.68
CA ALA A 216 12.10 -21.06 0.89
C ALA A 216 11.60 -19.63 0.61
N GLN A 217 10.77 -19.44 -0.42
CA GLN A 217 10.15 -18.15 -0.72
C GLN A 217 9.14 -17.73 0.37
N LYS A 218 8.37 -18.69 0.90
CA LYS A 218 7.45 -18.44 2.04
C LYS A 218 8.22 -18.01 3.29
N ALA A 219 9.35 -18.66 3.58
CA ALA A 219 10.22 -18.29 4.70
C ALA A 219 10.77 -16.87 4.52
N THR A 220 11.30 -16.55 3.32
CA THR A 220 11.82 -15.22 3.00
C THR A 220 10.74 -14.14 3.11
N TRP A 221 9.55 -14.39 2.56
CA TRP A 221 8.40 -13.49 2.68
C TRP A 221 8.00 -13.25 4.14
N THR A 222 8.00 -14.30 4.96
CA THR A 222 7.69 -14.18 6.40
C THR A 222 8.72 -13.33 7.11
N ALA A 223 10.01 -13.53 6.84
CA ALA A 223 11.09 -12.72 7.39
C ALA A 223 10.99 -11.24 6.98
N LEU A 224 10.61 -10.95 5.73
CA LEU A 224 10.46 -9.56 5.24
C LEU A 224 9.34 -8.79 5.95
N LYS A 225 8.32 -9.46 6.46
CA LYS A 225 7.23 -8.84 7.22
C LYS A 225 7.65 -8.48 8.65
N GLY A 226 8.74 -9.03 9.18
CA GLY A 226 9.20 -8.77 10.53
C GLY A 226 8.16 -9.13 11.61
N ARG A 227 8.26 -8.49 12.78
CA ARG A 227 7.36 -8.75 13.91
C ARG A 227 5.92 -8.29 13.61
N PRO A 228 4.87 -9.02 14.04
CA PRO A 228 3.48 -8.60 13.86
C PRO A 228 3.22 -7.20 14.42
N PHE A 229 2.41 -6.42 13.71
CA PHE A 229 1.87 -5.17 14.21
C PHE A 229 0.89 -5.43 15.36
N LYS A 230 1.03 -4.70 16.47
CA LYS A 230 0.19 -4.84 17.68
C LYS A 230 -0.67 -3.61 17.97
N GLY A 231 -0.64 -2.59 17.11
CA GLY A 231 -1.44 -1.38 17.30
C GLY A 231 -2.92 -1.69 17.13
N LYS A 232 -3.73 -1.29 18.12
CA LYS A 232 -5.20 -1.24 18.03
C LYS A 232 -5.63 0.06 17.37
#